data_AF-A0AAD4PDB8-F1
#
_entry.id   AF-A0AAD4PDB8-F1
#
_cell.length_a   1.000
_cell.length_b   1.000
_cell.length_c   1.000
_cell.angle_alpha   90.00
_cell.angle_beta   90.00
_cell.angle_gamma   90.00
#
_symmetry.space_group_name_H-M   'P 1'
#
loop_
_entity.id
_entity.type
_entity.pdbx_description
1 polymer ?
#
loop_
_entity_poly.entity_id
_entity_poly.type
_entity_poly.pdbx_seq_one_letter_code
_entity_poly.pdbx_strand_id
1 'polypeptide(L)'
;MRSGFPWAMIVAAGTVDRWFAGTLTLGNGKKITGRTTFPARAVVRNVALVYNETSSGCTSPELTEAPDNSIIICNTTIGNTDFDTIMGGFSDSNARAVIVISEDTRIFRFNTFPYPGVVITPAEGEEVVNYALNSGSDSPTISIVFQQTIIEKEPRAVPTLSND
;
A
#
# COMPACT_ATOMS: atom_id res chain seq x y z
N MET A 1 18.80 -11.28 24.07
CA MET A 1 19.99 -10.42 23.95
C MET A 1 20.56 -10.10 25.33
N ARG A 2 21.82 -10.46 25.57
CA ARG A 2 22.67 -9.92 26.66
C ARG A 2 23.82 -9.17 25.98
N SER A 3 23.50 -8.10 25.25
CA SER A 3 24.49 -7.09 24.87
C SER A 3 24.32 -5.95 25.85
N GLY A 4 24.92 -6.10 27.02
CA GLY A 4 24.79 -5.14 28.11
C GLY A 4 26.18 -4.79 28.61
N PHE A 5 26.93 -4.04 27.82
CA PHE A 5 28.08 -3.33 28.36
C PHE A 5 27.52 -2.17 29.21
N PRO A 6 27.68 -2.18 30.55
CA PRO A 6 27.06 -1.16 31.40
C PRO A 6 27.60 0.25 31.15
N TRP A 7 28.75 0.35 30.46
CA TRP A 7 29.35 1.62 30.02
C TRP A 7 28.89 2.07 28.62
N ALA A 8 28.04 1.30 27.92
CA ALA A 8 27.55 1.66 26.60
C ALA A 8 26.14 2.26 26.68
N MET A 9 25.91 3.32 25.91
CA MET A 9 24.56 3.86 25.67
C MET A 9 23.90 3.04 24.56
N ILE A 10 22.80 2.36 24.89
CA ILE A 10 22.01 1.57 23.96
C ILE A 10 20.78 2.39 23.56
N VAL A 11 20.65 2.67 22.26
CA VAL A 11 19.52 3.43 21.70
C VAL A 11 18.62 2.46 20.93
N ALA A 12 17.34 2.42 21.29
CA ALA A 12 16.32 1.68 20.56
C ALA A 12 15.63 2.60 19.53
N ALA A 13 15.16 2.01 18.43
CA ALA A 13 14.32 2.72 17.46
C ALA A 13 12.84 2.64 17.88
N GLY A 14 12.12 3.74 17.73
CA GLY A 14 10.68 3.81 17.96
C GLY A 14 9.97 4.58 16.85
N THR A 15 8.67 4.35 16.73
CA THR A 15 7.82 5.13 15.82
C THR A 15 7.55 6.53 16.39
N VAL A 16 7.07 7.44 15.54
CA VAL A 16 6.48 8.72 15.93
C VAL A 16 5.06 8.79 15.38
N ASP A 17 4.28 9.77 15.80
CA ASP A 17 2.89 10.03 15.37
C ASP A 17 2.75 10.53 13.91
N ARG A 18 3.81 10.41 13.10
CA ARG A 18 3.84 10.80 11.70
C ARG A 18 3.43 9.65 10.78
N TRP A 19 2.47 9.91 9.90
CA TRP A 19 1.98 8.95 8.91
C TRP A 19 2.10 9.51 7.48
N PHE A 20 2.83 8.81 6.61
CA PHE A 20 2.91 9.14 5.19
C PHE A 20 1.73 8.52 4.45
N ALA A 21 0.78 9.35 4.03
CA ALA A 21 -0.50 8.92 3.54
C ALA A 21 -0.59 8.93 2.02
N GLY A 22 -1.37 7.98 1.52
CA GLY A 22 -1.95 8.00 0.18
C GLY A 22 -3.46 7.94 0.32
N THR A 23 -4.16 9.05 0.07
CA THR A 23 -5.62 9.07 0.19
C THR A 23 -6.23 8.56 -1.10
N LEU A 24 -6.91 7.43 -1.00
CA LEU A 24 -7.74 6.85 -2.03
C LEU A 24 -9.13 7.48 -1.97
N THR A 25 -9.67 7.91 -3.11
CA THR A 25 -11.05 8.36 -3.25
C THR A 25 -11.74 7.51 -4.31
N LEU A 26 -12.67 6.66 -3.88
CA LEU A 26 -13.50 5.83 -4.75
C LEU A 26 -14.46 6.72 -5.56
N GLY A 27 -14.91 6.27 -6.72
CA GLY A 27 -15.84 7.01 -7.58
C GLY A 27 -17.18 7.32 -6.91
N ASN A 28 -17.57 6.55 -5.88
CA ASN A 28 -18.74 6.85 -5.03
C ASN A 28 -18.48 7.92 -3.95
N GLY A 29 -17.30 8.53 -3.92
CA GLY A 29 -16.91 9.58 -2.98
C GLY A 29 -16.34 9.10 -1.65
N LYS A 30 -16.37 7.78 -1.37
CA LYS A 30 -15.78 7.22 -0.15
C LYS A 30 -14.25 7.38 -0.17
N LYS A 31 -13.68 7.75 0.97
CA LYS A 31 -12.24 8.00 1.13
C LYS A 31 -11.62 6.99 2.07
N ILE A 32 -10.46 6.46 1.68
CA ILE A 32 -9.66 5.51 2.45
C ILE A 32 -8.24 6.08 2.55
N THR A 33 -7.67 6.07 3.75
CA THR A 33 -6.35 6.65 4.02
C THR A 33 -5.32 5.54 4.19
N GLY A 34 -4.74 5.12 3.08
CA GLY A 34 -3.65 4.15 3.10
C GLY A 34 -2.30 4.78 3.41
N ARG A 35 -1.25 3.97 3.31
CA ARG A 35 0.15 4.39 3.47
C ARG A 35 0.89 4.35 2.16
N THR A 36 1.74 5.35 1.95
CA THR A 36 2.68 5.37 0.83
C THR A 36 3.81 6.34 1.14
N THR A 37 5.02 6.04 0.70
CA THR A 37 6.15 6.99 0.70
C THR A 37 6.57 7.36 -0.72
N PHE A 38 5.67 7.16 -1.71
CA PHE A 38 5.96 7.46 -3.10
C PHE A 38 6.42 8.93 -3.25
N PRO A 39 7.64 9.18 -3.77
CA PRO A 39 8.31 10.45 -3.60
C PRO A 39 7.84 11.54 -4.56
N ALA A 40 6.92 11.27 -5.49
CA ALA A 40 6.46 12.23 -6.48
C ALA A 40 4.99 12.62 -6.30
N ARG A 41 4.64 13.82 -6.77
CA ARG A 41 3.24 14.29 -6.90
C ARG A 41 2.56 13.67 -8.11
N ALA A 42 2.56 12.34 -8.20
CA ALA A 42 1.73 11.68 -9.19
C ALA A 42 0.27 12.05 -8.93
N VAL A 43 -0.42 12.49 -9.97
CA VAL A 43 -1.85 12.74 -9.89
C VAL A 43 -2.54 11.58 -10.61
N VAL A 44 -3.12 10.71 -9.80
CA VAL A 44 -3.95 9.60 -10.26
C VAL A 44 -5.38 10.05 -10.03
N ARG A 45 -6.11 10.35 -11.11
CA ARG A 45 -7.47 10.90 -11.05
C ARG A 45 -8.41 10.10 -11.94
N ASN A 46 -9.49 9.61 -11.35
CA ASN A 46 -10.57 8.87 -12.02
C ASN A 46 -10.03 7.79 -12.96
N VAL A 47 -9.09 6.99 -12.46
CA VAL A 47 -8.46 5.91 -13.20
C VAL A 47 -9.25 4.62 -12.94
N ALA A 48 -9.41 3.78 -13.97
CA ALA A 48 -10.16 2.54 -13.87
C ALA A 48 -9.51 1.59 -12.84
N LEU A 49 -10.32 1.05 -11.95
CA LEU A 49 -9.93 0.06 -10.96
C LEU A 49 -10.18 -1.34 -11.52
N VAL A 50 -9.16 -2.17 -11.51
CA VAL A 50 -9.22 -3.55 -12.01
C VAL A 50 -9.02 -4.48 -10.82
N TYR A 51 -10.00 -5.34 -10.62
CA TYR A 51 -9.95 -6.41 -9.66
C TYR A 51 -10.34 -7.72 -10.32
N ASN A 52 -9.52 -8.73 -10.14
CA ASN A 52 -9.83 -10.09 -10.51
C ASN A 52 -9.39 -11.00 -9.36
N GLU A 53 -10.33 -11.77 -8.81
CA GLU A 53 -10.09 -12.63 -7.66
C GLU A 53 -8.95 -13.62 -7.93
N THR A 54 -8.91 -14.19 -9.13
CA THR A 54 -7.93 -15.22 -9.49
C THR A 54 -6.52 -14.69 -9.63
N SER A 55 -6.36 -13.40 -9.96
CA SER A 55 -5.07 -12.73 -10.15
C SER A 55 -4.77 -11.67 -9.08
N SER A 56 -5.44 -11.79 -7.93
CA SER A 56 -5.25 -10.87 -6.81
C SER A 56 -3.91 -11.08 -6.08
N GLY A 57 -3.20 -12.16 -6.35
CA GLY A 57 -1.84 -12.40 -5.85
C GLY A 57 -0.77 -11.50 -6.48
N CYS A 58 -1.05 -10.90 -7.65
CA CYS A 58 -0.12 -10.04 -8.38
C CYS A 58 1.26 -10.67 -8.58
N THR A 59 1.27 -11.88 -9.11
CA THR A 59 2.51 -12.48 -9.63
C THR A 59 2.95 -11.76 -10.91
N SER A 60 4.21 -11.88 -11.31
CA SER A 60 4.75 -11.15 -12.47
C SER A 60 3.91 -11.24 -13.76
N PRO A 61 3.37 -12.39 -14.21
CA PRO A 61 2.55 -12.41 -15.43
C PRO A 61 1.25 -11.61 -15.26
N GLU A 62 0.64 -11.62 -14.09
CA GLU A 62 -0.61 -10.90 -13.80
C GLU A 62 -0.41 -9.38 -13.82
N LEU A 63 0.77 -8.93 -13.38
CA LEU A 63 1.15 -7.53 -13.43
C LEU A 63 1.39 -7.03 -14.86
N THR A 64 1.99 -7.86 -15.71
CA THR A 64 2.24 -7.52 -17.13
C THR A 64 0.95 -7.52 -17.95
N GLU A 65 -0.02 -8.38 -17.62
CA GLU A 65 -1.32 -8.46 -18.29
C GLU A 65 -2.31 -7.37 -17.82
N ALA A 66 -1.94 -6.55 -16.83
CA ALA A 66 -2.77 -5.47 -16.34
C ALA A 66 -3.12 -4.48 -17.47
N PRO A 67 -4.40 -4.07 -17.61
CA PRO A 67 -4.78 -3.11 -18.64
C PRO A 67 -4.04 -1.79 -18.52
N ASP A 68 -3.71 -1.20 -19.66
CA ASP A 68 -3.05 0.11 -19.71
C ASP A 68 -3.85 1.17 -18.95
N ASN A 69 -3.14 2.05 -18.24
CA ASN A 69 -3.74 3.16 -17.50
C ASN A 69 -4.86 2.69 -16.54
N SER A 70 -4.64 1.56 -15.88
CA SER A 70 -5.51 1.03 -14.82
C SER A 70 -4.85 1.09 -13.45
N ILE A 71 -5.62 0.80 -12.41
CA ILE A 71 -5.14 0.57 -11.05
C ILE A 71 -5.51 -0.84 -10.67
N ILE A 72 -4.51 -1.60 -10.29
CA ILE A 72 -4.68 -3.00 -9.89
C ILE A 72 -4.69 -3.14 -8.38
N ILE A 73 -5.46 -4.12 -7.90
CA ILE A 73 -5.49 -4.50 -6.49
C ILE A 73 -4.70 -5.78 -6.31
N CYS A 74 -3.71 -5.74 -5.43
CA CYS A 74 -2.91 -6.88 -5.02
C CYS A 74 -3.19 -7.20 -3.56
N ASN A 75 -3.38 -8.47 -3.24
CA ASN A 75 -3.63 -8.94 -1.89
C ASN A 75 -2.56 -9.94 -1.45
N THR A 76 -1.70 -9.49 -0.53
CA THR A 76 -0.61 -10.31 0.00
C THR A 76 -1.09 -11.38 0.99
N THR A 77 -2.37 -11.38 1.38
CA THR A 77 -2.92 -12.41 2.29
C THR A 77 -3.38 -13.66 1.55
N ILE A 78 -3.59 -13.57 0.23
CA ILE A 78 -4.09 -14.67 -0.61
C ILE A 78 -2.95 -15.30 -1.43
N GLY A 79 -1.95 -14.51 -1.82
CA GLY A 79 -0.78 -14.96 -2.56
C GLY A 79 0.43 -15.30 -1.67
N ASN A 80 1.43 -15.95 -2.28
CA ASN A 80 2.77 -16.11 -1.69
C ASN A 80 3.74 -14.99 -2.14
N THR A 81 3.19 -13.80 -2.38
CA THR A 81 3.89 -12.62 -2.87
C THR A 81 3.96 -11.57 -1.75
N ASP A 82 5.12 -10.97 -1.59
CA ASP A 82 5.32 -9.87 -0.66
C ASP A 82 5.33 -8.52 -1.38
N PHE A 83 5.36 -7.45 -0.59
CA PHE A 83 5.35 -6.09 -1.11
C PHE A 83 6.54 -5.81 -2.05
N ASP A 84 7.73 -6.31 -1.72
CA ASP A 84 8.95 -6.10 -2.52
C ASP A 84 8.86 -6.80 -3.87
N THR A 85 8.30 -8.02 -3.90
CA THR A 85 8.04 -8.77 -5.14
C THR A 85 7.04 -8.03 -6.02
N ILE A 86 5.94 -7.54 -5.44
CA ILE A 86 4.92 -6.76 -6.16
C ILE A 86 5.56 -5.50 -6.76
N MET A 87 6.31 -4.73 -5.98
CA MET A 87 6.95 -3.50 -6.43
C MET A 87 8.05 -3.75 -7.47
N GLY A 88 8.79 -4.86 -7.36
CA GLY A 88 9.77 -5.28 -8.35
C GLY A 88 9.13 -5.63 -9.69
N GLY A 89 8.06 -6.43 -9.67
CA GLY A 89 7.32 -6.81 -10.87
C GLY A 89 6.51 -5.67 -11.49
N PHE A 90 6.12 -4.66 -10.70
CA PHE A 90 5.36 -3.50 -11.19
C PHE A 90 6.16 -2.66 -12.20
N SER A 91 7.50 -2.79 -12.22
CA SER A 91 8.36 -2.13 -13.20
C SER A 91 8.03 -2.47 -14.66
N ASP A 92 7.53 -3.69 -14.90
CA ASP A 92 7.14 -4.20 -16.21
C ASP A 92 5.63 -4.11 -16.47
N SER A 93 4.87 -3.49 -15.56
CA SER A 93 3.41 -3.33 -15.67
C SER A 93 3.05 -2.06 -16.43
N ASN A 94 1.96 -2.13 -17.20
CA ASN A 94 1.35 -0.95 -17.82
C ASN A 94 0.32 -0.25 -16.90
N ALA A 95 0.13 -0.77 -15.68
CA ALA A 95 -0.73 -0.17 -14.68
C ALA A 95 -0.15 1.17 -14.19
N ARG A 96 -1.04 2.10 -13.86
CA ARG A 96 -0.68 3.45 -13.43
C ARG A 96 -0.40 3.55 -11.93
N ALA A 97 -1.03 2.68 -11.14
CA ALA A 97 -0.72 2.52 -9.73
C ALA A 97 -1.17 1.14 -9.22
N VAL A 98 -0.70 0.76 -8.04
CA VAL A 98 -1.11 -0.45 -7.34
C VAL A 98 -1.70 -0.14 -5.96
N ILE A 99 -2.80 -0.80 -5.61
CA ILE A 99 -3.32 -0.86 -4.24
C ILE A 99 -2.90 -2.20 -3.66
N VAL A 100 -2.13 -2.19 -2.58
CA VAL A 100 -1.67 -3.39 -1.91
C VAL A 100 -2.45 -3.58 -0.61
N ILE A 101 -3.22 -4.66 -0.53
CA ILE A 101 -3.87 -5.10 0.70
C ILE A 101 -2.87 -5.97 1.45
N SER A 102 -2.55 -5.58 2.69
CA SER A 102 -1.62 -6.33 3.52
C SER A 102 -1.89 -6.14 5.00
N GLU A 103 -1.65 -7.21 5.77
CA GLU A 103 -1.60 -7.20 7.24
C GLU A 103 -0.18 -7.09 7.80
N ASP A 104 0.84 -7.10 6.92
CA ASP A 104 2.23 -7.09 7.35
C ASP A 104 2.66 -5.71 7.86
N THR A 105 2.72 -5.60 9.18
CA THR A 105 3.17 -4.38 9.85
C THR A 105 4.62 -4.00 9.54
N ARG A 106 5.45 -4.93 9.04
CA ARG A 106 6.83 -4.62 8.63
C ARG A 106 6.85 -3.65 7.46
N ILE A 107 5.82 -3.66 6.61
CA ILE A 107 5.65 -2.68 5.51
C ILE A 107 5.75 -1.25 6.06
N PHE A 108 5.32 -1.00 7.31
CA PHE A 108 5.44 0.29 8.00
C PHE A 108 6.86 0.79 8.23
N ARG A 109 7.88 -0.07 8.06
CA ARG A 109 9.29 0.29 8.13
C ARG A 109 9.90 0.56 6.75
N PHE A 110 9.25 0.10 5.69
CA PHE A 110 9.71 0.36 4.33
C PHE A 110 9.40 1.80 3.95
N ASN A 111 10.41 2.47 3.41
CA ASN A 111 10.34 3.84 2.92
C ASN A 111 10.49 3.92 1.39
N THR A 112 10.65 2.78 0.72
CA THR A 112 10.89 2.71 -0.72
C THR A 112 9.59 2.35 -1.44
N PHE A 113 8.98 3.35 -2.08
CA PHE A 113 7.89 3.17 -3.04
C PHE A 113 8.40 3.69 -4.39
N PRO A 114 8.98 2.84 -5.25
CA PRO A 114 9.55 3.27 -6.53
C PRO A 114 8.47 3.62 -7.54
N TYR A 115 7.30 2.98 -7.41
CA TYR A 115 6.15 3.18 -8.29
C TYR A 115 4.94 3.72 -7.50
N PRO A 116 3.98 4.37 -8.18
CA PRO A 116 2.77 4.85 -7.53
C PRO A 116 2.01 3.67 -6.91
N GLY A 117 1.85 3.70 -5.59
CA GLY A 117 1.08 2.68 -4.91
C GLY A 117 0.76 3.04 -3.48
N VAL A 118 -0.28 2.39 -2.94
CA VAL A 118 -0.80 2.63 -1.60
C VAL A 118 -1.06 1.29 -0.93
N VAL A 119 -0.61 1.17 0.31
CA VAL A 119 -0.87 0.01 1.17
C VAL A 119 -2.07 0.30 2.05
N ILE A 120 -3.03 -0.61 2.10
CA ILE A 120 -4.23 -0.54 2.95
C ILE A 120 -4.37 -1.81 3.77
N THR A 121 -5.14 -1.71 4.85
CA THR A 121 -5.44 -2.86 5.72
C THR A 121 -6.38 -3.84 5.03
N PRO A 122 -6.45 -5.12 5.46
CA PRO A 122 -7.43 -6.08 4.92
C PRO A 122 -8.88 -5.61 5.03
N ALA A 123 -9.24 -4.96 6.14
CA ALA A 123 -10.59 -4.41 6.33
C ALA A 123 -10.91 -3.32 5.29
N GLU A 124 -10.00 -2.36 5.08
CA GLU A 124 -10.16 -1.35 4.03
C GLU A 124 -10.12 -1.99 2.62
N GLY A 125 -9.32 -3.04 2.44
CA GLY A 125 -9.23 -3.82 1.21
C GLY A 125 -10.55 -4.46 0.82
N GLU A 126 -11.27 -5.05 1.78
CA GLU A 126 -12.61 -5.60 1.57
C GLU A 126 -13.58 -4.52 1.08
N GLU A 127 -13.50 -3.30 1.61
CA GLU A 127 -14.33 -2.19 1.13
C GLU A 127 -14.02 -1.80 -0.32
N VAL A 128 -12.74 -1.78 -0.71
CA VAL A 128 -12.31 -1.46 -2.08
C VAL A 128 -12.71 -2.58 -3.04
N VAL A 129 -12.54 -3.84 -2.65
CA VAL A 129 -12.94 -5.01 -3.43
C VAL A 129 -14.45 -5.04 -3.63
N ASN A 130 -15.22 -4.85 -2.55
CA ASN A 130 -16.68 -4.76 -2.64
C ASN A 130 -17.12 -3.61 -3.56
N TYR A 131 -16.44 -2.47 -3.52
CA TYR A 131 -16.70 -1.38 -4.46
C TYR A 131 -16.42 -1.80 -5.91
N ALA A 132 -15.29 -2.47 -6.17
CA ALA A 132 -14.93 -2.92 -7.51
C ALA A 132 -15.97 -3.91 -8.07
N LEU A 133 -16.41 -4.89 -7.26
CA LEU A 133 -17.36 -5.93 -7.66
C LEU A 133 -18.78 -5.39 -7.84
N ASN A 134 -19.21 -4.43 -7.01
CA ASN A 134 -20.58 -3.90 -7.03
C ASN A 134 -20.80 -2.74 -8.01
N SER A 135 -19.77 -2.32 -8.76
CA SER A 135 -19.88 -1.19 -9.70
C SER A 135 -20.66 -1.51 -10.99
N GLY A 136 -21.03 -2.78 -11.21
CA GLY A 136 -21.92 -3.17 -12.30
C GLY A 136 -21.33 -2.89 -13.69
N SER A 137 -22.09 -2.19 -14.53
CA SER A 137 -21.70 -1.83 -15.91
C SER A 137 -20.82 -0.59 -16.01
N ASP A 138 -20.73 0.21 -14.94
CA ASP A 138 -19.85 1.36 -14.87
C ASP A 138 -18.47 0.88 -14.42
N SER A 139 -17.42 1.22 -15.17
CA SER A 139 -16.06 0.88 -14.77
C SER A 139 -15.74 1.60 -13.45
N PRO A 140 -15.45 0.88 -12.34
CA PRO A 140 -15.11 1.51 -11.07
C PRO A 140 -13.90 2.41 -11.27
N THR A 141 -13.93 3.60 -10.70
CA THR A 141 -12.80 4.54 -10.79
C THR A 141 -12.30 4.92 -9.42
N ILE A 142 -11.01 5.23 -9.35
CA ILE A 142 -10.38 5.69 -8.13
C ILE A 142 -9.40 6.83 -8.42
N SER A 143 -9.30 7.74 -7.46
CA SER A 143 -8.30 8.80 -7.45
C SER A 143 -7.36 8.59 -6.27
N ILE A 144 -6.07 8.88 -6.44
CA ILE A 144 -5.05 8.76 -5.41
C ILE A 144 -4.29 10.07 -5.30
N VAL A 145 -4.16 10.56 -4.07
CA VAL A 145 -3.32 11.70 -3.72
C VAL A 145 -2.14 11.21 -2.91
N PHE A 146 -0.92 11.51 -3.38
CA PHE A 146 0.34 11.14 -2.74
C PHE A 146 0.98 12.34 -2.03
N GLN A 147 2.13 12.11 -1.38
CA GLN A 147 2.88 13.11 -0.61
C GLN A 147 2.08 13.79 0.52
N GLN A 148 1.12 13.07 1.10
CA GLN A 148 0.40 13.56 2.26
C GLN A 148 1.15 13.13 3.52
N THR A 149 1.24 14.04 4.49
CA THR A 149 1.75 13.73 5.82
C THR A 149 0.67 14.09 6.82
N ILE A 150 0.26 13.10 7.59
CA ILE A 150 -0.74 13.24 8.64
C ILE A 150 -0.01 13.11 9.98
N ILE A 151 -0.29 14.04 10.89
CA ILE A 151 0.12 13.99 12.29
C ILE A 151 -1.12 13.55 13.08
N GLU A 152 -0.94 12.89 14.22
CA GLU A 152 -2.02 12.49 15.15
C GLU A 152 -2.82 11.21 14.80
N LYS A 153 -2.22 10.23 14.08
CA LYS A 153 -2.80 8.88 14.01
C LYS A 153 -2.47 8.12 15.31
N GLU A 154 -3.41 7.99 16.24
CA GLU A 154 -3.21 7.42 17.57
C GLU A 154 -2.86 5.89 17.57
N PRO A 155 -2.02 5.33 18.48
CA PRO A 155 -1.17 5.99 19.48
C PRO A 155 0.35 5.76 19.29
N ARG A 156 1.09 6.84 19.65
CA ARG A 156 2.30 6.94 20.48
C ARG A 156 3.49 5.98 20.21
N ALA A 157 4.69 6.57 20.23
CA ALA A 157 5.99 5.91 20.06
C ALA A 157 6.03 4.49 20.65
N VAL A 158 6.06 3.49 19.77
CA VAL A 158 6.29 2.10 20.15
C VAL A 158 7.77 1.83 19.95
N PRO A 159 8.57 1.70 21.03
CA PRO A 159 9.93 1.22 20.89
C PRO A 159 9.88 -0.21 20.34
N THR A 160 10.47 -0.43 19.17
CA THR A 160 10.65 -1.77 18.61
C THR A 160 12.12 -2.10 18.61
N LEU A 161 12.50 -3.14 19.35
CA LEU A 161 13.83 -3.74 19.27
C LEU A 161 14.02 -4.30 17.85
N SER A 162 15.12 -3.94 17.18
CA SER A 162 15.57 -4.64 15.98
C SER A 162 16.00 -6.04 16.42
N ASN A 163 15.37 -7.06 15.87
CA ASN A 163 15.92 -8.41 15.91
C ASN A 163 16.72 -8.56 14.62
N ASP A 164 18.01 -8.23 14.71
CA ASP A 164 19.02 -8.67 13.74
C ASP A 164 19.47 -10.10 14.10
#